data_AF-A0A4U9WJ19-F1
#
_entry.id   AF-A0A4U9WJ19-F1
#
_cell.length_a   1.000
_cell.length_b   1.000
_cell.length_c   1.000
_cell.angle_alpha   90.00
_cell.angle_beta   90.00
_cell.angle_gamma   90.00
#
_symmetry.space_group_name_H-M   'P 1'
#
loop_
_entity.id
_entity.type
_entity.pdbx_description
1 polymer ?
#
loop_
_entity_poly.entity_id
_entity_poly.type
_entity_poly.pdbx_seq_one_letter_code
_entity_poly.pdbx_strand_id
1 'polypeptide(L)'
;MPLQTGYRAISQLYAPGEVEKSRDPTTPFRFAEPVYGIGEWRSLHRITDLNQLLWQYHHQGDDYLCRSAVPVITEDYQFNEED
;
A
#
# COMPACT_ATOMS: atom_id res chain seq x y z
N MET A 1 3.65 2.12 -12.95
CA MET A 1 2.74 3.25 -12.70
C MET A 1 2.84 3.67 -11.24
N PRO A 2 2.97 4.97 -10.91
CA PRO A 2 2.90 5.42 -9.53
C PRO A 2 1.48 5.23 -8.97
N LEU A 3 1.39 4.74 -7.74
CA LEU A 3 0.13 4.53 -7.01
C LEU A 3 0.32 5.00 -5.57
N GLN A 4 -0.71 5.60 -4.98
CA GLN A 4 -0.73 5.77 -3.53
C GLN A 4 -1.05 4.41 -2.90
N THR A 5 -0.10 3.84 -2.17
CA THR A 5 -0.19 2.49 -1.59
C THR A 5 -0.51 2.51 -0.10
N GLY A 6 -0.72 3.69 0.50
CA GLY A 6 -1.12 3.78 1.90
C GLY A 6 -0.87 5.16 2.48
N TYR A 7 -0.69 5.17 3.79
CA TYR A 7 -0.41 6.35 4.60
C TYR A 7 0.68 6.07 5.63
N ARG A 8 1.46 7.09 5.97
CA ARG A 8 2.43 7.05 7.07
C ARG A 8 2.04 8.07 8.12
N ALA A 9 2.14 7.68 9.38
CA ALA A 9 1.94 8.58 10.50
C ALA A 9 2.95 9.74 10.50
N ILE A 10 2.45 10.94 10.74
CA ILE A 10 3.29 12.14 10.96
C ILE A 10 3.03 12.77 12.33
N SER A 11 2.36 12.02 13.22
CA SER A 11 2.05 12.41 14.60
C SER A 11 1.92 11.19 15.48
N GLN A 12 1.89 11.41 16.80
CA GLN A 12 1.53 10.39 17.79
C GLN A 12 0.08 9.92 17.61
N LEU A 13 -0.27 8.77 18.18
CA LEU A 13 -1.66 8.34 18.26
C LEU A 13 -2.37 9.09 19.39
N TYR A 14 -3.38 9.87 19.05
CA TYR A 14 -4.21 10.60 20.00
C TYR A 14 -5.35 9.70 20.51
N ALA A 15 -5.71 9.86 21.78
CA ALA A 15 -6.82 9.13 22.37
C ALA A 15 -8.17 9.58 21.76
N PRO A 16 -9.23 8.76 21.85
CA PRO A 16 -10.57 9.16 21.43
C PRO A 16 -11.00 10.49 22.07
N GLY A 17 -11.51 11.42 21.25
CA GLY A 17 -12.01 12.72 21.69
C GLY A 17 -10.93 13.77 21.98
N GLU A 18 -9.64 13.44 21.92
CA GLU A 18 -8.54 14.39 22.13
C GLU A 18 -8.40 15.38 20.97
N VAL A 19 -8.67 14.93 19.74
CA VAL A 19 -8.70 15.79 18.55
C VAL A 19 -10.13 16.25 18.27
N GLU A 20 -10.36 17.54 18.48
CA GLU A 20 -11.63 18.20 18.16
C GLU A 20 -11.99 18.05 16.68
N LYS A 21 -13.29 17.96 16.39
CA LYS A 21 -13.84 17.88 15.01
C LYS A 21 -13.29 16.70 14.18
N SER A 22 -12.77 15.67 14.84
CA SER A 22 -12.60 14.36 14.22
C SER A 22 -13.94 13.82 13.73
N ARG A 23 -13.92 12.96 12.71
CA ARG A 23 -15.14 12.40 12.09
C ARG A 23 -16.03 11.69 13.12
N ASP A 24 -15.40 11.01 14.07
CA ASP A 24 -16.05 10.41 15.23
C ASP A 24 -15.16 10.56 16.47
N PRO A 25 -15.73 10.85 17.66
CA PRO A 25 -14.95 11.09 18.87
C PRO A 25 -14.55 9.80 19.60
N THR A 26 -14.90 8.63 19.07
CA THR A 26 -14.74 7.33 19.77
C THR A 26 -13.56 6.51 19.25
N THR A 27 -13.04 6.83 18.08
CA THR A 27 -11.89 6.16 17.47
C THR A 27 -10.60 6.96 17.74
N PRO A 28 -9.48 6.30 18.08
CA PRO A 28 -8.17 6.96 18.15
C PRO A 28 -7.82 7.67 16.85
N PHE A 29 -7.21 8.85 16.94
CA PHE A 29 -6.92 9.71 15.79
C PHE A 29 -5.42 9.85 15.55
N ARG A 30 -5.02 10.06 14.29
CA ARG A 30 -3.63 10.35 13.93
C ARG A 30 -3.57 11.13 12.61
N PHE A 31 -2.70 12.13 12.51
CA PHE A 31 -2.37 12.76 11.23
C PHE A 31 -1.43 11.87 10.43
N ALA A 32 -1.67 11.80 9.12
CA ALA A 32 -0.90 10.97 8.22
C ALA A 32 -0.67 11.65 6.86
N GLU A 33 0.38 11.23 6.17
CA GLU A 33 0.73 11.66 4.82
C GLU A 33 0.64 10.48 3.84
N PRO A 34 0.44 10.71 2.53
CA PRO A 34 0.34 9.64 1.55
C PRO A 34 1.68 8.94 1.32
N VAL A 35 1.66 7.61 1.24
CA VAL A 35 2.79 6.79 0.80
C VAL A 35 2.58 6.41 -0.66
N TYR A 36 3.57 6.70 -1.50
CA TYR A 36 3.57 6.35 -2.91
C TYR A 36 4.45 5.13 -3.17
N GLY A 37 3.91 4.18 -3.93
CA GLY A 37 4.62 3.03 -4.46
C GLY A 37 4.45 2.91 -5.96
N ILE A 38 4.87 1.77 -6.49
CA ILE A 38 4.77 1.45 -7.92
C ILE A 38 3.86 0.23 -8.10
N GLY A 39 2.93 0.32 -9.05
CA GLY A 39 2.16 -0.79 -9.55
C GLY A 39 2.45 -1.12 -11.01
N GLU A 40 2.20 -2.37 -11.37
CA GLU A 40 2.30 -2.91 -12.72
C GLU A 40 0.91 -3.35 -13.19
N TRP A 41 0.58 -3.07 -14.45
CA TRP A 41 -0.56 -3.71 -15.10
C TRP A 41 -0.11 -5.04 -15.69
N ARG A 42 -0.63 -6.15 -15.16
CA ARG A 42 -0.28 -7.50 -15.61
C ARG A 42 -1.54 -8.24 -16.06
N SER A 43 -1.43 -9.00 -17.16
CA SER A 43 -2.55 -9.82 -17.63
C SER A 43 -2.79 -11.02 -16.71
N LEU A 44 -4.05 -11.38 -16.49
CA LEU A 44 -4.43 -12.43 -15.53
C LEU A 44 -3.82 -13.80 -15.83
N HIS A 45 -3.56 -14.13 -17.11
CA HIS A 45 -2.93 -15.40 -17.49
C HIS A 45 -1.47 -15.52 -17.00
N ARG A 46 -0.84 -14.42 -16.57
CA ARG A 46 0.52 -14.39 -16.03
C ARG A 46 0.56 -14.43 -14.50
N ILE A 47 -0.60 -14.57 -13.85
CA ILE A 47 -0.71 -14.67 -12.40
C ILE A 47 -0.80 -16.15 -12.05
N THR A 48 0.23 -16.65 -11.37
CA THR A 48 0.32 -18.06 -10.94
C THR A 48 -0.01 -18.25 -9.46
N ASP A 49 -0.07 -17.16 -8.69
CA ASP A 49 -0.40 -17.15 -7.27
C ASP A 49 -1.30 -15.94 -6.96
N LEU A 50 -2.47 -16.19 -6.37
CA LEU A 50 -3.42 -15.14 -5.98
C LEU A 50 -2.86 -14.19 -4.93
N ASN A 51 -1.88 -14.63 -4.12
CA ASN A 51 -1.22 -13.76 -3.13
C ASN A 51 -0.38 -12.63 -3.75
N GLN A 52 -0.05 -12.76 -5.03
CA GLN A 52 0.61 -11.70 -5.82
C GLN A 52 -0.39 -10.66 -6.34
N LEU A 53 -1.67 -11.05 -6.51
CA LEU A 53 -2.71 -10.21 -7.10
C LEU A 53 -3.57 -9.51 -6.04
N LEU A 54 -3.91 -10.19 -4.94
CA LEU A 54 -4.85 -9.69 -3.95
C LEU A 54 -4.18 -8.68 -3.01
N TRP A 55 -4.71 -7.45 -2.98
CA TRP A 55 -4.24 -6.39 -2.11
C TRP A 55 -4.88 -6.51 -0.73
N GLN A 56 -4.04 -6.41 0.30
CA GLN A 56 -4.44 -6.56 1.69
C GLN A 56 -3.89 -5.41 2.52
N TYR A 57 -4.61 -5.09 3.60
CA TYR A 57 -4.17 -4.11 4.57
C TYR A 57 -3.02 -4.66 5.41
N HIS A 58 -1.97 -3.87 5.55
CA HIS A 58 -0.78 -4.16 6.34
C HIS A 58 -0.49 -2.98 7.25
N HIS A 59 -0.30 -3.25 8.54
CA HIS A 59 0.06 -2.24 9.52
C HIS A 59 1.41 -2.61 10.15
N GLN A 60 2.39 -1.73 10.00
CA GLN A 60 3.73 -1.93 10.55
C GLN A 60 4.26 -0.62 11.14
N GLY A 61 4.30 -0.55 12.47
CA GLY A 61 4.74 0.66 13.17
C GLY A 61 3.83 1.84 12.84
N ASP A 62 4.38 2.80 12.11
CA ASP A 62 3.71 4.03 11.69
C ASP A 62 3.13 3.96 10.26
N ASP A 63 3.33 2.83 9.56
CA ASP A 63 2.90 2.65 8.18
C ASP A 63 1.58 1.87 8.10
N TYR A 64 0.60 2.46 7.41
CA TYR A 64 -0.74 1.93 7.12
C TYR A 64 -0.85 1.67 5.61
N LEU A 65 -0.46 0.46 5.19
CA LEU A 65 -0.20 0.13 3.80
C LEU A 65 -1.28 -0.80 3.22
N CYS A 66 -1.47 -0.72 1.91
CA CYS A 66 -2.24 -1.65 1.10
C CYS A 66 -1.33 -2.16 -0.01
N ARG A 67 -1.02 -3.47 0.02
CA ARG A 67 -0.11 -4.12 -0.94
C ARG A 67 -0.45 -5.59 -1.08
N SER A 68 0.08 -6.25 -2.11
CA SER A 68 0.06 -7.71 -2.21
C SER A 68 0.89 -8.35 -1.10
N ALA A 69 0.55 -9.59 -0.73
CA ALA A 69 1.26 -10.32 0.31
C ALA A 69 2.65 -10.80 -0.16
N VAL A 70 2.78 -11.09 -1.46
CA VAL A 70 4.02 -11.57 -2.09
C VAL A 70 4.30 -10.69 -3.31
N PRO A 71 5.57 -10.32 -3.58
CA PRO A 71 5.93 -9.67 -4.83
C PRO A 71 5.73 -10.64 -6.01
N VAL A 72 5.39 -10.08 -7.17
CA VAL A 72 5.43 -10.84 -8.43
C VAL A 72 6.90 -11.12 -8.77
N ILE A 73 7.21 -12.36 -9.18
CA ILE A 73 8.53 -12.68 -9.71
C ILE A 73 8.66 -11.98 -11.06
N THR A 74 9.65 -11.09 -11.19
CA THR A 74 9.96 -10.44 -12.45
C THR A 74 10.54 -11.49 -13.40
N GLU A 75 9.89 -11.71 -14.55
CA GLU A 75 10.51 -12.42 -15.66
C GLU A 75 11.50 -11.44 -16.31
N ASP A 76 12.79 -11.76 -16.29
CA ASP A 76 13.80 -10.95 -16.96
C ASP A 76 13.56 -11.03 -18.48
N TYR A 77 12.92 -10.01 -19.03
CA TYR A 77 12.83 -9.84 -20.48
C TYR A 77 14.22 -9.46 -20.99
N GLN A 78 14.94 -10.41 -21.59
CA GLN A 78 16.09 -10.07 -22.41
C GLN A 78 15.58 -9.35 -23.66
N PHE A 79 15.85 -8.05 -23.75
CA PHE A 79 15.68 -7.31 -24.99
C PHE A 79 16.66 -7.90 -26.01
N ASN A 80 16.14 -8.54 -27.06
CA ASN A 80 16.95 -8.83 -28.22
C ASN A 80 17.25 -7.49 -28.91
N GLU A 81 18.53 -7.10 -28.98
CA GLU A 81 18.99 -5.87 -29.64
C GLU A 81 18.96 -5.94 -31.19
N GLU A 82 18.37 -6.99 -31.77
CA GLU A 82 18.24 -7.16 -33.22
C GLU A 82 16.81 -6.83 -33.68
N ASP A 83 16.55 -5.55 -33.95
CA ASP A 83 15.61 -5.03 -34.97
C ASP A 83 16.01 -3.60 -35.38
#